data_AF-A0AA35XMS4-F1
#
_entry.id   AF-A0AA35XMS4-F1
#
_cell.length_a   1.000
_cell.length_b   1.000
_cell.length_c   1.000
_cell.angle_alpha   90.00
_cell.angle_beta   90.00
_cell.angle_gamma   90.00
#
_symmetry.space_group_name_H-M   'P 1'
#
loop_
_entity.id
_entity.type
_entity.pdbx_description
1 polymer ?
#
loop_
_entity_poly.entity_id
_entity_poly.type
_entity_poly.pdbx_seq_one_letter_code
_entity_poly.pdbx_strand_id
1 'polypeptide(L)'
;EHRRLEGKARCRSARCAPRACPGGGCRGPARGDVCGRAGQPDRGPGGCSTWRCAAARRAPPGDDVEGARADVLAFAEGVRAGSFTDVINIGIGGSDLGPAMAVRALSPDHDGPRVHFVSNVDGAHLADTLRGLDPATTLVIVASKTFTTLESMTNARSARAWLGGHAADNMAAVSTNLAACAEFGVPAERVFGFWDWVGGRYSLWSAIGLSLAIAIGARRFRAFLAGAAAMDRHFREAALEENLPVLFALAGIWRRNAMGWPTVALIPYDQRLERFPAYVQQLEMESNGKCVTQDGSAHPCATGPVVWGEPGTNAQHSFFQLLHQGTDVIPVDFIAAARPRDADTEHHRLLLANCLAQSAALAFGRAQAEPHRTFPGDRPSTTILHRQLDPFALGRLIALYEHKVFTMGAIWDINSFDQFGVELGKALAQRLAPVMRGEDGADAGLDQSTAGLVARIRELEG
;
A
#
# COMPACT_ATOMS: atom_id res chain seq x y z
N GLU A 1 -15.19 26.20 14.36
CA GLU A 1 -14.04 25.32 14.69
C GLU A 1 -13.15 24.95 13.49
N HIS A 2 -13.64 24.99 12.24
CA HIS A 2 -12.83 24.84 11.00
C HIS A 2 -11.55 25.71 10.99
N ARG A 3 -11.63 26.97 11.44
CA ARG A 3 -10.49 27.89 11.55
C ARG A 3 -9.42 27.49 12.58
N ARG A 4 -9.75 26.65 13.59
CA ARG A 4 -8.77 26.16 14.59
C ARG A 4 -7.93 25.00 14.07
N LEU A 5 -8.49 24.14 13.21
CA LEU A 5 -7.76 23.07 12.53
C LEU A 5 -6.84 23.63 11.43
N GLU A 6 -7.33 24.60 10.65
CA GLU A 6 -6.50 25.39 9.73
C GLU A 6 -5.34 26.11 10.45
N GLY A 7 -5.59 26.63 11.65
CA GLY A 7 -4.56 27.29 12.48
C GLY A 7 -3.43 26.35 12.91
N LYS A 8 -3.71 25.08 13.24
CA LYS A 8 -2.67 24.09 13.56
C LYS A 8 -1.90 23.63 12.32
N ALA A 9 -2.58 23.49 11.17
CA ALA A 9 -1.94 23.18 9.90
C ALA A 9 -1.03 24.32 9.41
N ARG A 10 -1.49 25.59 9.52
CA ARG A 10 -0.70 26.79 9.17
C ARG A 10 0.46 27.05 10.14
N CYS A 11 0.28 26.80 11.44
CA CYS A 11 1.37 26.96 12.42
C CYS A 11 2.53 25.98 12.23
N ARG A 12 2.30 24.82 11.61
CA ARG A 12 3.36 23.85 11.31
C ARG A 12 3.91 23.97 9.88
N SER A 13 3.17 24.56 8.93
CA SER A 13 3.66 24.78 7.56
C SER A 13 4.43 26.09 7.34
N ALA A 14 4.25 27.11 8.19
CA ALA A 14 4.79 28.45 7.96
C ALA A 14 5.82 28.90 9.01
N ARG A 15 6.99 28.23 9.09
CA ARG A 15 8.24 28.84 9.58
C ARG A 15 9.47 28.25 8.89
N CYS A 16 9.68 28.62 7.63
CA CYS A 16 10.98 28.57 6.96
C CYS A 16 11.05 29.67 5.88
N ALA A 17 11.03 30.93 6.31
CA ALA A 17 11.42 32.06 5.47
C ALA A 17 11.90 33.21 6.36
N PRO A 18 13.20 33.57 6.38
CA PRO A 18 13.64 34.75 7.09
C PRO A 18 13.37 35.98 6.21
N ARG A 19 12.36 36.78 6.57
CA ARG A 19 12.30 38.19 6.16
C ARG A 19 13.14 38.99 7.14
N ALA A 20 14.21 39.58 6.63
CA ALA A 20 15.02 40.56 7.32
C ALA A 20 14.18 41.82 7.63
N CYS A 21 14.30 42.34 8.85
CA CYS A 21 14.11 43.76 9.14
C CYS A 21 15.04 44.17 10.30
N PRO A 22 15.55 45.41 10.31
CA PRO A 22 16.81 45.76 10.97
C PRO A 22 16.60 46.44 12.34
N GLY A 23 17.60 46.28 13.22
CA GLY A 23 17.91 47.28 14.24
C GLY A 23 17.73 46.87 15.70
N GLY A 24 18.84 46.90 16.45
CA GLY A 24 18.93 46.97 17.92
C GLY A 24 18.69 45.63 18.63
N GLY A 25 19.65 44.99 19.30
CA GLY A 25 20.79 45.50 20.03
C GLY A 25 20.57 45.25 21.53
N CYS A 26 21.01 44.10 22.04
CA CYS A 26 21.35 43.88 23.45
C CYS A 26 22.34 42.71 23.58
N ARG A 27 23.51 43.03 24.18
CA ARG A 27 24.66 42.16 24.50
C ARG A 27 24.35 41.42 25.81
N GLY A 28 24.50 40.10 25.94
CA GLY A 28 25.72 39.32 26.25
C GLY A 28 25.41 38.30 27.39
N PRO A 29 26.33 37.43 27.87
CA PRO A 29 27.57 36.94 27.30
C PRO A 29 27.64 35.40 27.08
N ALA A 30 28.49 35.06 26.12
CA ALA A 30 29.14 33.80 25.76
C ALA A 30 29.15 32.62 26.78
N ARG A 31 28.69 31.46 26.29
CA ARG A 31 29.43 30.20 26.39
C ARG A 31 29.21 29.34 25.13
N GLY A 32 30.32 29.03 24.45
CA GLY A 32 30.54 27.75 23.77
C GLY A 32 29.92 27.56 22.39
N ASP A 33 30.75 27.75 21.37
CA ASP A 33 30.54 27.40 19.97
C ASP A 33 29.93 26.01 19.73
N VAL A 34 28.75 25.97 19.09
CA VAL A 34 28.41 24.97 18.06
C VAL A 34 27.58 25.67 16.98
N CYS A 35 28.18 26.63 16.28
CA CYS A 35 27.65 27.11 15.00
C CYS A 35 28.32 26.28 13.90
N GLY A 36 27.72 25.14 13.56
CA GLY A 36 28.24 24.25 12.54
C GLY A 36 27.14 23.36 11.99
N ARG A 37 26.85 23.54 10.70
CA ARG A 37 26.05 22.67 9.82
C ARG A 37 24.52 22.80 9.89
N ALA A 38 24.02 23.96 9.49
CA ALA A 38 22.73 24.01 8.79
C ALA A 38 22.93 23.44 7.37
N GLY A 39 22.55 22.17 7.16
CA GLY A 39 22.68 21.52 5.85
C GLY A 39 22.67 19.98 5.86
N GLN A 40 22.05 19.33 6.86
CA GLN A 40 21.92 17.86 6.86
C GLN A 40 20.51 17.43 6.44
N PRO A 41 20.39 16.37 5.61
CA PRO A 41 19.11 15.82 5.21
C PRO A 41 18.41 15.20 6.42
N ASP A 42 17.09 15.28 6.40
CA ASP A 42 16.19 14.63 7.36
C ASP A 42 16.48 13.12 7.40
N ARG A 43 17.28 12.72 8.38
CA ARG A 43 17.66 11.33 8.64
C ARG A 43 17.03 10.93 9.97
N GLY A 44 15.76 10.55 9.91
CA GLY A 44 15.17 9.73 10.97
C GLY A 44 15.97 8.42 11.14
N PRO A 45 15.76 7.67 12.25
CA PRO A 45 16.56 6.51 12.63
C PRO A 45 16.63 5.35 11.61
N GLY A 46 15.89 5.41 10.50
CA GLY A 46 15.97 4.47 9.38
C GLY A 46 16.83 4.91 8.18
N GLY A 47 17.45 6.11 8.19
CA GLY A 47 18.37 6.57 7.15
C GLY A 47 17.80 6.68 5.71
N CYS A 48 16.51 6.43 5.51
CA CYS A 48 15.88 6.36 4.20
C CYS A 48 15.01 7.60 3.97
N SER A 49 15.47 8.51 3.10
CA SER A 49 14.64 9.62 2.62
C SER A 49 13.56 9.03 1.71
N THR A 50 12.28 9.10 2.06
CA THR A 50 11.20 8.59 1.22
C THR A 50 10.49 9.75 0.52
N TRP A 51 10.38 9.61 -0.80
CA TRP A 51 10.27 10.76 -1.69
C TRP A 51 8.88 11.02 -2.26
N ARG A 52 7.95 10.05 -2.16
CA ARG A 52 6.64 10.22 -2.79
C ARG A 52 5.74 11.24 -2.09
N CYS A 53 6.07 11.65 -0.86
CA CYS A 53 5.25 12.57 -0.08
C CYS A 53 6.02 13.74 0.57
N ALA A 54 7.25 14.03 0.16
CA ALA A 54 7.81 15.37 0.32
C ALA A 54 7.41 16.18 -0.92
N ALA A 55 6.24 16.82 -0.87
CA ALA A 55 5.77 17.77 -1.87
C ALA A 55 6.93 18.64 -2.41
N ALA A 56 7.32 18.40 -3.68
CA ALA A 56 8.26 19.19 -4.47
C ALA A 56 9.76 19.01 -4.21
N ARG A 57 10.29 17.80 -4.44
CA ARG A 57 11.66 17.71 -4.97
C ARG A 57 11.67 16.79 -6.21
N ARG A 58 12.72 16.88 -7.07
CA ARG A 58 13.01 15.95 -8.20
C ARG A 58 13.85 14.77 -7.73
N ALA A 59 13.67 13.54 -8.25
CA ALA A 59 14.48 12.36 -7.89
C ALA A 59 15.95 12.74 -7.59
N PRO A 60 16.60 12.16 -6.56
CA PRO A 60 17.95 12.52 -6.17
C PRO A 60 18.85 12.70 -7.39
N PRO A 61 19.65 13.78 -7.48
CA PRO A 61 20.48 14.02 -8.65
C PRO A 61 21.34 12.79 -8.97
N GLY A 62 21.15 12.19 -10.15
CA GLY A 62 21.83 10.97 -10.59
C GLY A 62 20.92 9.74 -10.79
N ASP A 63 19.70 9.75 -10.25
CA ASP A 63 18.74 8.65 -10.43
C ASP A 63 17.93 8.80 -11.73
N ASP A 64 18.11 7.90 -12.69
CA ASP A 64 17.39 7.91 -13.97
C ASP A 64 16.05 7.16 -13.91
N VAL A 65 15.04 7.81 -13.31
CA VAL A 65 13.66 7.29 -13.22
C VAL A 65 13.02 7.08 -14.59
N GLU A 66 13.35 7.95 -15.54
CA GLU A 66 12.76 7.94 -16.88
C GLU A 66 13.34 6.80 -17.73
N GLY A 67 14.66 6.59 -17.67
CA GLY A 67 15.34 5.45 -18.28
C GLY A 67 14.88 4.12 -17.69
N ALA A 68 14.89 3.96 -16.36
CA ALA A 68 14.40 2.73 -15.73
C ALA A 68 12.94 2.41 -16.11
N ARG A 69 12.09 3.44 -16.22
CA ARG A 69 10.72 3.27 -16.71
C ARG A 69 10.69 2.87 -18.18
N ALA A 70 11.52 3.46 -19.02
CA ALA A 70 11.61 3.10 -20.43
C ALA A 70 12.00 1.63 -20.59
N ASP A 71 12.97 1.14 -19.81
CA ASP A 71 13.43 -0.26 -19.84
C ASP A 71 12.32 -1.23 -19.42
N VAL A 72 11.63 -0.94 -18.31
CA VAL A 72 10.48 -1.72 -17.84
C VAL A 72 9.38 -1.79 -18.90
N LEU A 73 9.06 -0.65 -19.53
CA LEU A 73 8.01 -0.59 -20.54
C LEU A 73 8.43 -1.28 -21.86
N ALA A 74 9.70 -1.18 -22.25
CA ALA A 74 10.23 -1.87 -23.43
C ALA A 74 10.18 -3.40 -23.24
N PHE A 75 10.61 -3.88 -22.07
CA PHE A 75 10.51 -5.31 -21.74
C PHE A 75 9.05 -5.77 -21.69
N ALA A 76 8.15 -4.99 -21.08
CA ALA A 76 6.73 -5.31 -21.03
C ALA A 76 6.11 -5.48 -22.42
N GLU A 77 6.40 -4.58 -23.36
CA GLU A 77 5.91 -4.71 -24.74
C GLU A 77 6.55 -5.90 -25.47
N GLY A 78 7.83 -6.20 -25.21
CA GLY A 78 8.50 -7.40 -25.73
C GLY A 78 7.81 -8.69 -25.26
N VAL A 79 7.45 -8.78 -23.98
CA VAL A 79 6.69 -9.91 -23.43
C VAL A 79 5.31 -10.03 -24.07
N ARG A 80 4.61 -8.90 -24.24
CA ARG A 80 3.26 -8.85 -24.85
C ARG A 80 3.25 -9.25 -26.33
N ALA A 81 4.31 -8.92 -27.07
CA ALA A 81 4.48 -9.31 -28.47
C ALA A 81 5.06 -10.72 -28.65
N GLY A 82 5.57 -11.32 -27.56
CA GLY A 82 6.22 -12.62 -27.55
C GLY A 82 5.24 -13.80 -27.42
N SER A 83 5.80 -14.96 -27.05
CA SER A 83 5.07 -16.23 -26.94
C SER A 83 4.57 -16.55 -25.53
N PHE A 84 4.79 -15.67 -24.55
CA PHE A 84 4.34 -15.92 -23.18
C PHE A 84 2.82 -15.83 -23.09
N THR A 85 2.18 -16.88 -22.55
CA THR A 85 0.74 -16.88 -22.28
C THR A 85 0.43 -16.53 -20.84
N ASP A 86 1.40 -16.73 -19.94
CA ASP A 86 1.26 -16.56 -18.51
C ASP A 86 2.50 -15.85 -17.92
N VAL A 87 2.25 -15.05 -16.88
CA VAL A 87 3.25 -14.35 -16.09
C VAL A 87 2.96 -14.62 -14.62
N ILE A 88 3.94 -15.10 -13.86
CA ILE A 88 3.85 -15.28 -12.42
C ILE A 88 4.69 -14.21 -11.74
N ASN A 89 4.05 -13.32 -10.99
CA ASN A 89 4.73 -12.36 -10.12
C ASN A 89 4.91 -12.97 -8.72
N ILE A 90 6.16 -13.24 -8.34
CA ILE A 90 6.53 -13.73 -7.02
C ILE A 90 7.01 -12.56 -6.16
N GLY A 91 6.25 -12.22 -5.13
CA GLY A 91 6.58 -11.12 -4.21
C GLY A 91 5.64 -11.14 -3.01
N ILE A 92 5.95 -10.42 -1.93
CA ILE A 92 5.07 -10.35 -0.74
C ILE A 92 4.90 -8.90 -0.27
N GLY A 93 3.75 -8.60 0.34
CA GLY A 93 3.43 -7.26 0.83
C GLY A 93 3.42 -6.23 -0.30
N GLY A 94 4.33 -5.26 -0.24
CA GLY A 94 4.38 -4.17 -1.21
C GLY A 94 4.71 -4.61 -2.64
N SER A 95 5.43 -5.72 -2.80
CA SER A 95 5.76 -6.33 -4.10
C SER A 95 4.62 -7.18 -4.70
N ASP A 96 3.49 -7.29 -4.00
CA ASP A 96 2.37 -8.17 -4.36
C ASP A 96 1.04 -7.42 -4.36
N LEU A 97 0.65 -6.82 -3.23
CA LEU A 97 -0.68 -6.24 -3.03
C LEU A 97 -0.99 -5.13 -4.04
N GLY A 98 -0.02 -4.26 -4.32
CA GLY A 98 -0.18 -3.20 -5.32
C GLY A 98 -0.42 -3.77 -6.72
N PRO A 99 0.52 -4.55 -7.28
CA PRO A 99 0.36 -5.16 -8.59
C PRO A 99 -0.90 -6.03 -8.72
N ALA A 100 -1.18 -6.90 -7.75
CA ALA A 100 -2.35 -7.78 -7.75
C ALA A 100 -3.66 -6.99 -7.76
N MET A 101 -3.74 -5.94 -6.93
CA MET A 101 -4.90 -5.05 -6.91
C MET A 101 -5.08 -4.31 -8.23
N ALA A 102 -4.00 -3.75 -8.78
CA ALA A 102 -4.09 -2.94 -9.99
C ALA A 102 -4.43 -3.75 -11.24
N VAL A 103 -3.87 -4.96 -11.39
CA VAL A 103 -4.24 -5.87 -12.49
C VAL A 103 -5.71 -6.26 -12.40
N ARG A 104 -6.22 -6.57 -11.19
CA ARG A 104 -7.64 -6.89 -10.99
C ARG A 104 -8.54 -5.69 -11.31
N ALA A 105 -8.21 -4.52 -10.77
CA ALA A 105 -8.95 -3.28 -10.97
C ALA A 105 -9.03 -2.86 -12.44
N LEU A 106 -7.97 -3.11 -13.21
CA LEU A 106 -7.85 -2.79 -14.62
C LEU A 106 -8.05 -4.02 -15.54
N SER A 107 -8.76 -5.05 -15.09
CA SER A 107 -9.09 -6.20 -15.95
C SER A 107 -9.74 -5.84 -17.31
N PRO A 108 -10.54 -4.76 -17.46
CA PRO A 108 -11.00 -4.26 -18.77
C PRO A 108 -9.90 -3.76 -19.72
N ASP A 109 -8.75 -3.42 -19.17
CA ASP A 109 -7.56 -3.00 -19.92
C ASP A 109 -6.59 -4.14 -20.18
N HIS A 110 -6.86 -5.34 -19.63
CA HIS A 110 -5.96 -6.48 -19.70
C HIS A 110 -6.07 -7.16 -21.05
N ASP A 111 -5.09 -6.88 -21.91
CA ASP A 111 -4.96 -7.46 -23.24
C ASP A 111 -3.59 -8.16 -23.46
N GLY A 112 -2.76 -8.24 -22.42
CA GLY A 112 -1.51 -9.03 -22.40
C GLY A 112 -1.68 -10.46 -21.87
N PRO A 113 -0.57 -11.18 -21.63
CA PRO A 113 -0.56 -12.51 -21.02
C PRO A 113 -1.29 -12.55 -19.68
N ARG A 114 -1.83 -13.70 -19.28
CA ARG A 114 -2.48 -13.86 -17.97
C ARG A 114 -1.45 -13.62 -16.87
N VAL A 115 -1.83 -12.89 -15.83
CA VAL A 115 -0.93 -12.57 -14.71
C VAL A 115 -1.42 -13.23 -13.44
N HIS A 116 -0.53 -13.97 -12.80
CA HIS A 116 -0.72 -14.69 -11.55
C HIS A 116 0.17 -14.09 -10.47
N PHE A 117 -0.25 -14.18 -9.21
CA PHE A 117 0.46 -13.59 -8.09
C PHE A 117 0.70 -14.65 -7.03
N VAL A 118 1.96 -14.87 -6.66
CA VAL A 118 2.36 -15.84 -5.63
C VAL A 118 3.14 -15.11 -4.54
N SER A 119 2.64 -15.17 -3.31
CA SER A 119 3.16 -14.36 -2.21
C SER A 119 3.41 -15.11 -0.91
N ASN A 120 2.45 -15.92 -0.48
CA ASN A 120 2.55 -16.73 0.73
C ASN A 120 3.67 -17.79 0.63
N VAL A 121 4.36 -18.06 1.74
CA VAL A 121 5.34 -19.16 1.86
C VAL A 121 4.68 -20.53 2.01
N ASP A 122 3.38 -20.55 2.33
CA ASP A 122 2.55 -21.74 2.19
C ASP A 122 2.63 -22.28 0.76
N GLY A 123 3.21 -23.47 0.62
CA GLY A 123 3.50 -24.10 -0.66
C GLY A 123 2.25 -24.37 -1.51
N ALA A 124 1.06 -24.42 -0.90
CA ALA A 124 -0.20 -24.54 -1.64
C ALA A 124 -0.39 -23.42 -2.65
N HIS A 125 0.03 -22.19 -2.31
CA HIS A 125 -0.17 -21.03 -3.19
C HIS A 125 0.59 -21.18 -4.51
N LEU A 126 1.87 -21.59 -4.44
CA LEU A 126 2.66 -21.84 -5.64
C LEU A 126 2.13 -23.10 -6.36
N ALA A 127 1.91 -24.20 -5.64
CA ALA A 127 1.49 -25.47 -6.24
C ALA A 127 0.17 -25.36 -7.02
N ASP A 128 -0.83 -24.67 -6.46
CA ASP A 128 -2.10 -24.44 -7.14
C ASP A 128 -1.96 -23.48 -8.32
N THR A 129 -1.11 -22.44 -8.21
CA THR A 129 -0.86 -21.51 -9.31
C THR A 129 -0.19 -22.20 -10.49
N LEU A 130 0.77 -23.09 -10.25
CA LEU A 130 1.49 -23.81 -11.30
C LEU A 130 0.62 -24.86 -12.01
N ARG A 131 -0.53 -25.23 -11.44
CA ARG A 131 -1.39 -26.28 -11.99
C ARG A 131 -1.96 -25.85 -13.35
N GLY A 132 -1.56 -26.58 -14.39
CA GLY A 132 -2.04 -26.34 -15.76
C GLY A 132 -1.31 -25.24 -16.51
N LEU A 133 -0.26 -24.65 -15.93
CA LEU A 133 0.64 -23.76 -16.64
C LEU A 133 1.71 -24.57 -17.40
N ASP A 134 2.18 -24.02 -18.53
CA ASP A 134 3.25 -24.59 -19.31
C ASP A 134 4.57 -23.83 -19.05
N PRO A 135 5.61 -24.51 -18.53
CA PRO A 135 6.93 -23.92 -18.30
C PRO A 135 7.52 -23.19 -19.51
N ALA A 136 7.25 -23.66 -20.73
CA ALA A 136 7.82 -23.10 -21.95
C ALA A 136 7.21 -21.73 -22.31
N THR A 137 5.96 -21.47 -21.89
CA THR A 137 5.19 -20.27 -22.21
C THR A 137 4.85 -19.42 -20.98
N THR A 138 5.51 -19.66 -19.85
CA THR A 138 5.32 -18.93 -18.59
C THR A 138 6.54 -18.10 -18.23
N LEU A 139 6.39 -16.80 -18.02
CA LEU A 139 7.42 -15.91 -17.47
C LEU A 139 7.30 -15.82 -15.93
N VAL A 140 8.38 -15.99 -15.19
CA VAL A 140 8.42 -15.77 -13.74
C VAL A 140 9.17 -14.47 -13.42
N ILE A 141 8.50 -13.55 -12.72
CA ILE A 141 9.07 -12.29 -12.24
C ILE A 141 9.29 -12.40 -10.74
N VAL A 142 10.54 -12.27 -10.28
CA VAL A 142 10.88 -12.26 -8.85
C VAL A 142 11.00 -10.82 -8.36
N ALA A 143 10.00 -10.36 -7.60
CA ALA A 143 9.87 -8.99 -7.10
C ALA A 143 10.24 -8.91 -5.61
N SER A 144 11.51 -8.61 -5.32
CA SER A 144 12.02 -8.45 -3.95
C SER A 144 13.11 -7.40 -3.91
N LYS A 145 12.92 -6.36 -3.09
CA LYS A 145 13.90 -5.27 -2.92
C LYS A 145 15.28 -5.81 -2.54
N THR A 146 15.32 -6.63 -1.49
CA THR A 146 16.58 -7.17 -0.94
C THR A 146 17.04 -8.42 -1.67
N PHE A 147 16.14 -9.09 -2.41
CA PHE A 147 16.35 -10.39 -3.02
C PHE A 147 16.75 -11.51 -2.03
N THR A 148 16.39 -11.32 -0.76
CA THR A 148 16.70 -12.23 0.35
C THR A 148 15.47 -12.58 1.18
N THR A 149 14.31 -12.01 0.85
CA THR A 149 13.04 -12.27 1.55
C THR A 149 12.74 -13.77 1.53
N LEU A 150 12.58 -14.38 2.70
CA LEU A 150 12.49 -15.83 2.85
C LEU A 150 11.35 -16.41 2.01
N GLU A 151 10.16 -15.84 2.13
CA GLU A 151 8.94 -16.25 1.42
C GLU A 151 9.15 -16.19 -0.10
N SER A 152 9.55 -15.01 -0.61
CA SER A 152 9.76 -14.79 -2.05
C SER A 152 10.87 -15.69 -2.62
N MET A 153 11.98 -15.86 -1.92
CA MET A 153 13.10 -16.67 -2.42
C MET A 153 12.83 -18.18 -2.34
N THR A 154 12.01 -18.62 -1.39
CA THR A 154 11.56 -20.02 -1.31
C THR A 154 10.66 -20.35 -2.51
N ASN A 155 9.70 -19.47 -2.81
CA ASN A 155 8.85 -19.58 -3.99
C ASN A 155 9.66 -19.47 -5.29
N ALA A 156 10.59 -18.51 -5.39
CA ALA A 156 11.42 -18.33 -6.58
C ALA A 156 12.28 -19.56 -6.90
N ARG A 157 12.89 -20.19 -5.89
CA ARG A 157 13.66 -21.44 -6.08
C ARG A 157 12.78 -22.57 -6.58
N SER A 158 11.58 -22.71 -6.01
CA SER A 158 10.61 -23.74 -6.40
C SER A 158 10.08 -23.51 -7.82
N ALA A 159 9.75 -22.27 -8.18
CA ALA A 159 9.34 -21.90 -9.53
C ALA A 159 10.46 -22.09 -10.56
N ARG A 160 11.71 -21.75 -10.20
CA ARG A 160 12.89 -22.01 -11.03
C ARG A 160 13.10 -23.50 -11.27
N ALA A 161 12.94 -24.34 -10.24
CA ALA A 161 13.01 -25.79 -10.39
C ALA A 161 11.91 -26.32 -11.31
N TRP A 162 10.68 -25.79 -11.20
CA TRP A 162 9.57 -26.14 -12.07
C TRP A 162 9.79 -25.71 -13.54
N LEU A 163 10.40 -24.54 -13.78
CA LEU A 163 10.77 -24.08 -15.13
C LEU A 163 11.79 -25.01 -15.82
N GLY A 164 12.61 -25.73 -15.04
CA GLY A 164 13.61 -26.65 -15.56
C GLY A 164 14.56 -25.98 -16.56
N GLY A 165 14.66 -26.55 -17.76
CA GLY A 165 15.53 -26.03 -18.84
C GLY A 165 15.14 -24.64 -19.35
N HIS A 166 13.92 -24.17 -19.09
CA HIS A 166 13.44 -22.85 -19.54
C HIS A 166 13.83 -21.71 -18.59
N ALA A 167 14.39 -22.01 -17.41
CA ALA A 167 14.65 -21.00 -16.39
C ALA A 167 15.53 -19.83 -16.85
N ALA A 168 16.50 -20.06 -17.75
CA ALA A 168 17.36 -19.00 -18.27
C ALA A 168 16.59 -17.95 -19.09
N ASP A 169 15.59 -18.41 -19.87
CA ASP A 169 14.82 -17.57 -20.79
C ASP A 169 13.48 -17.12 -20.20
N ASN A 170 13.03 -17.72 -19.10
CA ASN A 170 11.68 -17.51 -18.57
C ASN A 170 11.70 -16.87 -17.18
N MET A 171 12.78 -16.16 -16.83
CA MET A 171 12.88 -15.42 -15.58
C MET A 171 13.26 -13.96 -15.77
N ALA A 172 12.73 -13.11 -14.90
CA ALA A 172 13.08 -11.71 -14.72
C ALA A 172 13.08 -11.35 -13.23
N ALA A 173 13.75 -10.27 -12.85
CA ALA A 173 13.82 -9.82 -11.47
C ALA A 173 13.52 -8.32 -11.36
N VAL A 174 12.86 -7.94 -10.26
CA VAL A 174 12.69 -6.55 -9.85
C VAL A 174 13.32 -6.38 -8.48
N SER A 175 14.51 -5.77 -8.44
CA SER A 175 15.38 -5.79 -7.26
C SER A 175 16.43 -4.69 -7.31
N THR A 176 16.92 -4.27 -6.14
CA THR A 176 18.07 -3.37 -6.02
C THR A 176 19.38 -4.14 -5.78
N ASN A 177 19.31 -5.46 -5.59
CA ASN A 177 20.44 -6.34 -5.30
C ASN A 177 20.88 -7.12 -6.54
N LEU A 178 21.64 -6.46 -7.42
CA LEU A 178 22.09 -7.03 -8.69
C LEU A 178 22.95 -8.29 -8.51
N ALA A 179 23.80 -8.32 -7.47
CA ALA A 179 24.67 -9.46 -7.18
C ALA A 179 23.87 -10.73 -6.86
N ALA A 180 22.85 -10.62 -6.01
CA ALA A 180 21.99 -11.75 -5.67
C ALA A 180 21.13 -12.21 -6.86
N CYS A 181 20.68 -11.30 -7.73
CA CYS A 181 19.97 -11.66 -8.96
C CYS A 181 20.88 -12.44 -9.93
N ALA A 182 22.14 -12.01 -10.08
CA ALA A 182 23.12 -12.69 -10.91
C ALA A 182 23.48 -14.08 -10.35
N GLU A 183 23.70 -14.21 -9.04
CA GLU A 183 23.93 -15.50 -8.37
C GLU A 183 22.73 -16.45 -8.55
N PHE A 184 21.52 -15.90 -8.51
CA PHE A 184 20.30 -16.66 -8.78
C PHE A 184 20.11 -17.03 -10.26
N GLY A 185 20.91 -16.47 -11.17
CA GLY A 185 20.91 -16.81 -12.60
C GLY A 185 19.92 -16.02 -13.45
N VAL A 186 19.49 -14.84 -13.01
CA VAL A 186 18.66 -13.95 -13.85
C VAL A 186 19.56 -13.13 -14.79
N PRO A 187 19.30 -13.10 -16.10
CA PRO A 187 20.08 -12.28 -17.04
C PRO A 187 20.04 -10.80 -16.66
N ALA A 188 21.18 -10.10 -16.73
CA ALA A 188 21.32 -8.73 -16.25
C ALA A 188 20.35 -7.75 -16.96
N GLU A 189 20.10 -7.96 -18.24
CA GLU A 189 19.15 -7.21 -19.07
C GLU A 189 17.68 -7.42 -18.68
N ARG A 190 17.40 -8.38 -17.78
CA ARG A 190 16.07 -8.67 -17.21
C ARG A 190 16.00 -8.42 -15.72
N VAL A 191 16.97 -7.66 -15.19
CA VAL A 191 16.96 -7.16 -13.81
C VAL A 191 16.57 -5.69 -13.82
N PHE A 192 15.39 -5.39 -13.29
CA PHE A 192 14.84 -4.03 -13.24
C PHE A 192 15.06 -3.43 -11.86
N GLY A 193 15.96 -2.45 -11.81
CA GLY A 193 16.30 -1.72 -10.60
C GLY A 193 15.22 -0.75 -10.13
N PHE A 194 15.28 -0.41 -8.85
CA PHE A 194 14.61 0.75 -8.26
C PHE A 194 15.46 1.25 -7.07
N TRP A 195 14.98 2.26 -6.35
CA TRP A 195 15.81 2.96 -5.36
C TRP A 195 15.33 2.79 -3.93
N ASP A 196 16.22 3.05 -2.99
CA ASP A 196 15.93 2.90 -1.57
C ASP A 196 14.77 3.76 -1.08
N TRP A 197 14.65 4.96 -1.66
CA TRP A 197 13.60 5.92 -1.36
C TRP A 197 12.19 5.48 -1.82
N VAL A 198 12.09 4.37 -2.54
CA VAL A 198 10.82 3.70 -2.88
C VAL A 198 10.47 2.73 -1.76
N GLY A 199 9.56 3.14 -0.86
CA GLY A 199 9.00 2.26 0.16
C GLY A 199 8.13 1.16 -0.47
N GLY A 200 8.15 -0.05 0.10
CA GLY A 200 7.44 -1.21 -0.46
C GLY A 200 5.95 -0.96 -0.72
N ARG A 201 5.22 -0.42 0.27
CA ARG A 201 3.79 -0.08 0.15
C ARG A 201 3.49 1.13 -0.76
N TYR A 202 4.53 1.78 -1.30
CA TYR A 202 4.47 2.89 -2.26
C TYR A 202 5.20 2.53 -3.58
N SER A 203 5.41 1.24 -3.87
CA SER A 203 6.32 0.80 -4.93
C SER A 203 5.67 0.49 -6.28
N LEU A 204 4.34 0.34 -6.35
CA LEU A 204 3.59 -0.01 -7.57
C LEU A 204 3.95 0.84 -8.80
N TRP A 205 4.42 2.05 -8.59
CA TRP A 205 4.78 3.03 -9.61
C TRP A 205 6.16 2.83 -10.24
N SER A 206 7.02 2.04 -9.59
CA SER A 206 8.38 1.73 -10.02
C SER A 206 8.40 0.47 -10.90
N ALA A 207 9.58 -0.14 -11.06
CA ALA A 207 9.73 -1.46 -11.67
C ALA A 207 8.85 -2.56 -11.04
N ILE A 208 8.38 -2.39 -9.79
CA ILE A 208 7.41 -3.33 -9.18
C ILE A 208 6.09 -3.36 -9.97
N GLY A 209 5.75 -2.30 -10.68
CA GLY A 209 4.61 -2.25 -11.61
C GLY A 209 4.82 -3.02 -12.92
N LEU A 210 5.90 -3.76 -13.11
CA LEU A 210 6.19 -4.48 -14.36
C LEU A 210 5.07 -5.45 -14.76
N SER A 211 4.55 -6.24 -13.83
CA SER A 211 3.45 -7.18 -14.10
C SER A 211 2.16 -6.45 -14.54
N LEU A 212 1.89 -5.27 -13.97
CA LEU A 212 0.81 -4.39 -14.45
C LEU A 212 1.10 -3.88 -15.87
N ALA A 213 2.32 -3.38 -16.13
CA ALA A 213 2.71 -2.89 -17.45
C ALA A 213 2.57 -3.98 -18.54
N ILE A 214 2.90 -5.23 -18.23
CA ILE A 214 2.68 -6.37 -19.11
C ILE A 214 1.18 -6.60 -19.35
N ALA A 215 0.36 -6.57 -18.29
CA ALA A 215 -1.08 -6.80 -18.40
C ALA A 215 -1.79 -5.79 -19.31
N ILE A 216 -1.52 -4.48 -19.13
CA ILE A 216 -2.30 -3.39 -19.74
C ILE A 216 -1.56 -2.62 -20.85
N GLY A 217 -0.27 -2.89 -21.04
CA GLY A 217 0.58 -2.22 -22.03
C GLY A 217 1.04 -0.81 -21.60
N ALA A 218 2.09 -0.34 -22.27
CA ALA A 218 2.81 0.88 -21.90
C ALA A 218 1.96 2.15 -21.98
N ARG A 219 1.07 2.24 -22.99
CA ARG A 219 0.17 3.41 -23.14
C ARG A 219 -0.74 3.56 -21.93
N ARG A 220 -1.34 2.46 -21.46
CA ARG A 220 -2.28 2.48 -20.34
C ARG A 220 -1.55 2.61 -19.00
N PHE A 221 -0.37 2.01 -18.87
CA PHE A 221 0.51 2.23 -17.71
C PHE A 221 0.92 3.70 -17.57
N ARG A 222 1.27 4.39 -18.66
CA ARG A 222 1.53 5.84 -18.64
C ARG A 222 0.31 6.66 -18.23
N ALA A 223 -0.90 6.28 -18.67
CA ALA A 223 -2.13 6.93 -18.24
C ALA A 223 -2.39 6.73 -16.74
N PHE A 224 -2.08 5.54 -16.21
CA PHE A 224 -2.10 5.24 -14.78
C PHE A 224 -1.14 6.15 -13.98
N LEU A 225 0.11 6.27 -14.42
CA LEU A 225 1.07 7.20 -13.80
C LEU A 225 0.61 8.67 -13.89
N ALA A 226 0.03 9.08 -15.02
CA ALA A 226 -0.48 10.43 -15.21
C ALA A 226 -1.64 10.75 -14.25
N GLY A 227 -2.47 9.76 -13.91
CA GLY A 227 -3.52 9.86 -12.91
C GLY A 227 -2.98 10.20 -11.52
N ALA A 228 -1.94 9.48 -11.09
CA ALA A 228 -1.25 9.76 -9.84
C ALA A 228 -0.61 11.16 -9.86
N ALA A 229 0.12 11.49 -10.93
CA ALA A 229 0.76 12.79 -11.08
C ALA A 229 -0.24 13.97 -11.06
N ALA A 230 -1.47 13.76 -11.52
CA ALA A 230 -2.54 14.74 -11.42
C ALA A 230 -2.98 14.97 -9.96
N MET A 231 -3.10 13.92 -9.15
CA MET A 231 -3.37 14.06 -7.71
C MET A 231 -2.19 14.68 -6.97
N ASP A 232 -0.96 14.32 -7.32
CA ASP A 232 0.25 14.93 -6.75
C ASP A 232 0.26 16.44 -6.99
N ARG A 233 -0.10 16.88 -8.20
CA ARG A 233 -0.23 18.29 -8.53
C ARG A 233 -1.30 18.97 -7.69
N HIS A 234 -2.49 18.37 -7.60
CA HIS A 234 -3.58 18.86 -6.76
C HIS A 234 -3.15 19.03 -5.30
N PHE A 235 -2.53 18.01 -4.73
CA PHE A 235 -2.07 18.02 -3.35
C PHE A 235 -1.05 19.12 -3.07
N ARG A 236 -0.17 19.44 -4.04
CA ARG A 236 0.85 20.49 -3.87
C ARG A 236 0.33 21.91 -4.08
N GLU A 237 -0.59 22.09 -5.03
CA GLU A 237 -0.94 23.41 -5.55
C GLU A 237 -2.26 23.94 -4.99
N ALA A 238 -3.20 23.07 -4.58
CA ALA A 238 -4.49 23.49 -4.06
C ALA A 238 -4.36 24.10 -2.64
N ALA A 239 -5.16 25.15 -2.37
CA ALA A 239 -5.32 25.69 -1.03
C ALA A 239 -5.83 24.61 -0.07
N LEU A 240 -5.41 24.62 1.21
CA LEU A 240 -5.68 23.53 2.16
C LEU A 240 -7.19 23.25 2.32
N GLU A 241 -8.00 24.30 2.29
CA GLU A 241 -9.47 24.26 2.36
C GLU A 241 -10.16 23.62 1.14
N GLU A 242 -9.45 23.46 0.02
CA GLU A 242 -9.93 22.81 -1.21
C GLU A 242 -9.10 21.55 -1.56
N ASN A 243 -8.11 21.23 -0.73
CA ASN A 243 -7.17 20.16 -0.96
C ASN A 243 -7.77 18.83 -0.51
N LEU A 244 -8.10 17.97 -1.48
CA LEU A 244 -8.90 16.77 -1.26
C LEU A 244 -8.22 15.78 -0.31
N PRO A 245 -6.93 15.40 -0.49
CA PRO A 245 -6.21 14.59 0.49
C PRO A 245 -6.16 15.21 1.90
N VAL A 246 -6.00 16.54 2.02
CA VAL A 246 -5.94 17.21 3.33
C VAL A 246 -7.29 17.16 4.04
N LEU A 247 -8.37 17.53 3.36
CA LEU A 247 -9.72 17.45 3.91
C LEU A 247 -10.06 16.01 4.32
N PHE A 248 -9.68 15.04 3.49
CA PHE A 248 -9.92 13.63 3.77
C PHE A 248 -9.13 13.15 5.00
N ALA A 249 -7.86 13.54 5.13
CA ALA A 249 -7.05 13.28 6.31
C ALA A 249 -7.61 13.92 7.58
N LEU A 250 -8.07 15.17 7.51
CA LEU A 250 -8.67 15.88 8.64
C LEU A 250 -9.98 15.22 9.09
N ALA A 251 -10.81 14.75 8.16
CA ALA A 251 -11.99 13.96 8.49
C ALA A 251 -11.62 12.64 9.20
N GLY A 252 -10.57 11.96 8.73
CA GLY A 252 -10.01 10.76 9.37
C GLY A 252 -9.51 11.02 10.79
N ILE A 253 -8.73 12.08 10.99
CA ILE A 253 -8.22 12.50 12.31
C ILE A 253 -9.37 12.90 13.24
N TRP A 254 -10.38 13.61 12.74
CA TRP A 254 -11.55 13.95 13.54
C TRP A 254 -12.25 12.68 14.07
N ARG A 255 -12.52 11.72 13.17
CA ARG A 255 -13.11 10.41 13.53
C ARG A 255 -12.26 9.65 14.55
N ARG A 256 -10.94 9.64 14.36
CA ARG A 256 -10.01 8.86 15.18
C ARG A 256 -9.71 9.50 16.54
N ASN A 257 -9.42 10.79 16.56
CA ASN A 257 -8.89 11.48 17.75
C ASN A 257 -9.95 12.29 18.49
N ALA A 258 -10.94 12.86 17.81
CA ALA A 258 -12.01 13.61 18.48
C ALA A 258 -13.18 12.69 18.85
N MET A 259 -13.58 11.80 17.94
CA MET A 259 -14.69 10.86 18.19
C MET A 259 -14.25 9.52 18.79
N GLY A 260 -12.95 9.22 18.77
CA GLY A 260 -12.39 8.00 19.37
C GLY A 260 -12.68 6.71 18.60
N TRP A 261 -13.13 6.79 17.35
CA TRP A 261 -13.49 5.60 16.57
C TRP A 261 -12.24 4.89 16.04
N PRO A 262 -12.05 3.60 16.36
CA PRO A 262 -10.76 2.95 16.13
C PRO A 262 -10.60 2.38 14.71
N THR A 263 -11.69 2.25 13.95
CA THR A 263 -11.69 1.59 12.65
C THR A 263 -12.33 2.45 11.56
N VAL A 264 -12.05 2.12 10.30
CA VAL A 264 -12.73 2.68 9.13
C VAL A 264 -13.04 1.55 8.15
N ALA A 265 -14.28 1.48 7.67
CA ALA A 265 -14.71 0.54 6.66
C ALA A 265 -14.56 1.16 5.26
N LEU A 266 -13.83 0.51 4.36
CA LEU A 266 -13.62 0.93 2.98
C LEU A 266 -14.44 0.04 2.04
N ILE A 267 -15.51 0.59 1.48
CA ILE A 267 -16.53 -0.17 0.75
C ILE A 267 -16.62 0.32 -0.70
N PRO A 268 -15.83 -0.27 -1.62
CA PRO A 268 -15.94 0.06 -3.03
C PRO A 268 -17.20 -0.57 -3.64
N TYR A 269 -18.06 0.24 -4.23
CA TYR A 269 -19.14 -0.21 -5.12
C TYR A 269 -18.59 -0.38 -6.54
N ASP A 270 -17.59 -1.26 -6.64
CA ASP A 270 -16.99 -1.76 -7.89
C ASP A 270 -16.33 -3.10 -7.57
N GLN A 271 -16.80 -4.19 -8.20
CA GLN A 271 -16.26 -5.54 -7.94
C GLN A 271 -14.77 -5.64 -8.27
N ARG A 272 -14.27 -4.87 -9.24
CA ARG A 272 -12.86 -4.94 -9.65
C ARG A 272 -11.94 -4.29 -8.61
N LEU A 273 -12.48 -3.51 -7.67
CA LEU A 273 -11.77 -2.97 -6.52
C LEU A 273 -11.80 -3.90 -5.29
N GLU A 274 -12.14 -5.19 -5.42
CA GLU A 274 -12.17 -6.15 -4.30
C GLU A 274 -10.85 -6.26 -3.52
N ARG A 275 -9.70 -6.03 -4.18
CA ARG A 275 -8.38 -6.03 -3.52
C ARG A 275 -7.98 -4.65 -2.99
N PHE A 276 -8.75 -3.59 -3.27
CA PHE A 276 -8.44 -2.24 -2.86
C PHE A 276 -8.44 -2.06 -1.33
N PRO A 277 -9.40 -2.61 -0.56
CA PRO A 277 -9.34 -2.58 0.90
C PRO A 277 -8.06 -3.22 1.47
N ALA A 278 -7.64 -4.38 0.95
CA ALA A 278 -6.42 -5.05 1.38
C ALA A 278 -5.14 -4.26 1.01
N TYR A 279 -5.12 -3.60 -0.14
CA TYR A 279 -4.04 -2.69 -0.51
C TYR A 279 -3.97 -1.48 0.45
N VAL A 280 -5.11 -0.84 0.75
CA VAL A 280 -5.16 0.32 1.66
C VAL A 280 -4.85 -0.08 3.11
N GLN A 281 -5.18 -1.30 3.53
CA GLN A 281 -4.74 -1.85 4.82
C GLN A 281 -3.24 -1.76 4.98
N GLN A 282 -2.47 -2.28 4.02
CA GLN A 282 -1.01 -2.14 4.08
C GLN A 282 -0.59 -0.67 4.03
N LEU A 283 -1.15 0.11 3.11
CA LEU A 283 -0.78 1.51 2.92
C LEU A 283 -0.97 2.34 4.19
N GLU A 284 -2.13 2.28 4.85
CA GLU A 284 -2.47 3.13 5.99
C GLU A 284 -1.98 2.54 7.32
N MET A 285 -2.18 1.24 7.55
CA MET A 285 -1.86 0.62 8.85
C MET A 285 -0.36 0.44 9.05
N GLU A 286 0.38 0.01 8.02
CA GLU A 286 1.84 -0.13 8.12
C GLU A 286 2.53 1.24 8.15
N SER A 287 1.95 2.27 7.51
CA SER A 287 2.47 3.63 7.57
C SER A 287 2.22 4.27 8.94
N ASN A 288 0.97 4.32 9.39
CA ASN A 288 0.55 5.15 10.51
C ASN A 288 0.24 4.39 11.79
N GLY A 289 0.35 3.06 11.82
CA GLY A 289 0.26 2.23 13.03
C GLY A 289 1.51 2.37 13.91
N LYS A 290 1.78 3.59 14.38
CA LYS A 290 2.99 3.96 15.13
C LYS A 290 2.62 4.50 16.50
N CYS A 291 3.49 4.29 17.48
CA CYS A 291 3.32 4.77 18.86
C CYS A 291 4.42 5.73 19.31
N VAL A 292 5.35 6.08 18.43
CA VAL A 292 6.51 6.93 18.73
C VAL A 292 6.56 8.06 17.70
N THR A 293 6.78 9.28 18.17
CA THR A 293 6.98 10.49 17.35
C THR A 293 8.36 10.50 16.69
N GLN A 294 8.59 11.44 15.77
CA GLN A 294 9.90 11.56 15.11
C GLN A 294 11.06 11.89 16.08
N ASP A 295 10.77 12.56 17.20
CA ASP A 295 11.77 12.87 18.24
C ASP A 295 12.06 11.68 19.19
N GLY A 296 11.39 10.54 19.00
CA GLY A 296 11.57 9.33 19.81
C GLY A 296 10.71 9.27 21.07
N SER A 297 9.87 10.28 21.34
CA SER A 297 8.94 10.24 22.48
C SER A 297 7.69 9.39 22.18
N ALA A 298 7.03 8.91 23.23
CA ALA A 298 5.78 8.17 23.08
C ALA A 298 4.66 9.11 22.62
N HIS A 299 3.91 8.72 21.59
CA HIS A 299 2.83 9.54 21.06
C HIS A 299 1.63 9.57 22.03
N PRO A 300 1.08 10.76 22.36
CA PRO A 300 0.12 10.90 23.47
C PRO A 300 -1.32 10.49 23.14
N CYS A 301 -1.63 10.23 21.87
CA CYS A 301 -2.97 9.79 21.46
C CYS A 301 -2.92 8.68 20.42
N ALA A 302 -4.07 8.10 20.10
CA ALA A 302 -4.17 7.06 19.08
C ALA A 302 -3.77 7.58 17.68
N THR A 303 -3.06 6.77 16.90
CA THR A 303 -2.59 7.08 15.53
C THR A 303 -3.43 6.35 14.49
N GLY A 304 -2.84 5.64 13.51
CA GLY A 304 -3.55 5.02 12.38
C GLY A 304 -4.74 4.13 12.79
N PRO A 305 -5.88 4.21 12.06
CA PRO A 305 -7.04 3.35 12.30
C PRO A 305 -6.82 1.93 11.76
N VAL A 306 -7.64 0.98 12.23
CA VAL A 306 -7.79 -0.31 11.54
C VAL A 306 -8.63 -0.08 10.29
N VAL A 307 -8.06 -0.37 9.11
CA VAL A 307 -8.77 -0.33 7.83
C VAL A 307 -9.28 -1.73 7.52
N TRP A 308 -10.51 -1.85 7.03
CA TRP A 308 -11.09 -3.13 6.62
C TRP A 308 -12.23 -2.90 5.62
N GLY A 309 -12.67 -3.93 4.91
CA GLY A 309 -13.83 -3.80 4.02
C GLY A 309 -13.83 -4.80 2.87
N GLU A 310 -14.94 -4.80 2.14
CA GLU A 310 -15.25 -5.67 1.00
C GLU A 310 -16.09 -4.88 -0.02
N PRO A 311 -16.16 -5.31 -1.28
CA PRO A 311 -17.03 -4.68 -2.27
C PRO A 311 -18.50 -4.64 -1.85
N GLY A 312 -19.15 -3.51 -2.17
CA GLY A 312 -20.59 -3.46 -2.28
C GLY A 312 -21.06 -4.20 -3.54
N THR A 313 -22.20 -4.88 -3.54
CA THR A 313 -23.18 -5.00 -2.44
C THR A 313 -22.92 -6.18 -1.51
N ASN A 314 -21.94 -7.05 -1.79
CA ASN A 314 -21.66 -8.24 -0.97
C ASN A 314 -21.46 -7.90 0.51
N ALA A 315 -20.75 -6.81 0.81
CA ALA A 315 -20.57 -6.31 2.17
C ALA A 315 -21.91 -6.08 2.90
N GLN A 316 -22.96 -5.64 2.18
CA GLN A 316 -24.29 -5.42 2.77
C GLN A 316 -24.89 -6.70 3.35
N HIS A 317 -24.51 -7.84 2.78
CA HIS A 317 -24.98 -9.17 3.16
C HIS A 317 -23.99 -9.93 4.05
N SER A 318 -23.01 -9.23 4.63
CA SER A 318 -22.08 -9.81 5.60
C SER A 318 -22.08 -9.00 6.90
N PHE A 319 -21.45 -7.82 6.92
CA PHE A 319 -21.16 -7.08 8.14
C PHE A 319 -21.89 -5.74 8.26
N PHE A 320 -22.71 -5.34 7.29
CA PHE A 320 -23.51 -4.11 7.39
C PHE A 320 -24.52 -4.13 8.53
N GLN A 321 -24.94 -5.30 9.00
CA GLN A 321 -25.73 -5.42 10.23
C GLN A 321 -25.03 -4.71 11.41
N LEU A 322 -23.73 -4.97 11.58
CA LEU A 322 -22.92 -4.33 12.60
C LEU A 322 -22.75 -2.83 12.32
N LEU A 323 -22.53 -2.46 11.05
CA LEU A 323 -22.42 -1.04 10.68
C LEU A 323 -23.69 -0.25 11.01
N HIS A 324 -24.88 -0.83 10.90
CA HIS A 324 -26.16 -0.14 11.13
C HIS A 324 -26.66 -0.17 12.57
N GLN A 325 -26.57 -1.32 13.23
CA GLN A 325 -27.20 -1.56 14.54
C GLN A 325 -26.22 -2.02 15.62
N GLY A 326 -24.92 -2.16 15.29
CA GLY A 326 -23.88 -2.47 16.27
C GLY A 326 -23.67 -1.34 17.27
N THR A 327 -23.02 -1.64 18.39
CA THR A 327 -22.74 -0.67 19.46
C THR A 327 -21.61 0.28 19.13
N ASP A 328 -20.69 -0.13 18.24
CA ASP A 328 -19.62 0.72 17.76
C ASP A 328 -20.10 1.56 16.56
N VAL A 329 -19.66 2.82 16.53
CA VAL A 329 -19.79 3.65 15.33
C VAL A 329 -18.54 3.44 14.49
N ILE A 330 -18.75 2.97 13.26
CA ILE A 330 -17.69 2.70 12.31
C ILE A 330 -17.88 3.64 11.11
N PRO A 331 -16.99 4.63 10.93
CA PRO A 331 -16.99 5.45 9.74
C PRO A 331 -16.82 4.61 8.48
N VAL A 332 -17.56 4.98 7.42
CA VAL A 332 -17.53 4.27 6.14
C VAL A 332 -17.02 5.19 5.04
N ASP A 333 -16.01 4.77 4.28
CA ASP A 333 -15.60 5.40 3.04
C ASP A 333 -16.13 4.57 1.86
N PHE A 334 -17.13 5.10 1.17
CA PHE A 334 -17.67 4.55 -0.07
C PHE A 334 -16.86 5.03 -1.28
N ILE A 335 -16.66 4.15 -2.26
CA ILE A 335 -16.10 4.51 -3.57
C ILE A 335 -17.08 4.05 -4.65
N ALA A 336 -17.44 4.93 -5.59
CA ALA A 336 -18.29 4.54 -6.71
C ALA A 336 -17.96 5.29 -8.00
N ALA A 337 -18.15 4.59 -9.13
CA ALA A 337 -18.02 5.14 -10.46
C ALA A 337 -19.38 5.61 -11.01
N ALA A 338 -19.45 6.80 -11.59
CA ALA A 338 -20.67 7.32 -12.20
C ALA A 338 -21.09 6.53 -13.46
N ARG A 339 -20.14 5.93 -14.16
CA ARG A 339 -20.37 5.12 -15.37
C ARG A 339 -19.80 3.71 -15.19
N PRO A 340 -20.52 2.67 -15.64
CA PRO A 340 -19.97 1.32 -15.69
C PRO A 340 -18.83 1.26 -16.71
N ARG A 341 -18.05 0.19 -16.62
CA ARG A 341 -17.05 -0.16 -17.64
C ARG A 341 -17.18 -1.63 -17.95
N ASP A 342 -17.41 -1.95 -19.23
CA ASP A 342 -17.60 -3.33 -19.72
C ASP A 342 -18.55 -4.13 -18.81
N ALA A 343 -19.69 -3.51 -18.48
CA ALA A 343 -20.70 -4.05 -17.59
C ALA A 343 -22.08 -3.53 -17.99
N ASP A 344 -23.12 -4.29 -17.64
CA ASP A 344 -24.50 -3.92 -17.91
C ASP A 344 -24.90 -2.61 -17.20
N THR A 345 -25.65 -1.76 -17.91
CA THR A 345 -25.99 -0.43 -17.41
C THR A 345 -27.05 -0.50 -16.31
N GLU A 346 -27.99 -1.44 -16.38
CA GLU A 346 -29.03 -1.56 -15.37
C GLU A 346 -28.49 -2.12 -14.06
N HIS A 347 -27.62 -3.13 -14.14
CA HIS A 347 -26.87 -3.61 -12.99
C HIS A 347 -26.10 -2.45 -12.31
N HIS A 348 -25.47 -1.57 -13.09
CA HIS A 348 -24.76 -0.40 -12.55
C HIS A 348 -25.68 0.61 -11.88
N ARG A 349 -26.88 0.86 -12.42
CA ARG A 349 -27.86 1.74 -11.76
C ARG A 349 -28.30 1.18 -10.42
N LEU A 350 -28.58 -0.12 -10.34
CA LEU A 350 -28.94 -0.79 -9.10
C LEU A 350 -27.79 -0.79 -8.08
N LEU A 351 -26.54 -0.95 -8.55
CA LEU A 351 -25.35 -0.84 -7.71
C LEU A 351 -25.23 0.56 -7.09
N LEU A 352 -25.40 1.62 -7.89
CA LEU A 352 -25.38 3.00 -7.40
C LEU A 352 -26.56 3.31 -6.47
N ALA A 353 -27.77 2.83 -6.79
CA ALA A 353 -28.93 2.98 -5.93
C ALA A 353 -28.67 2.41 -4.54
N ASN A 354 -28.03 1.23 -4.48
CA ASN A 354 -27.61 0.60 -3.24
C ASN A 354 -26.55 1.43 -2.49
N CYS A 355 -25.52 1.93 -3.18
CA CYS A 355 -24.49 2.79 -2.57
C CYS A 355 -25.11 4.02 -1.88
N LEU A 356 -25.97 4.73 -2.61
CA LEU A 356 -26.62 5.95 -2.12
C LEU A 356 -27.63 5.64 -1.01
N ALA A 357 -28.39 4.55 -1.13
CA ALA A 357 -29.33 4.11 -0.10
C ALA A 357 -28.61 3.76 1.21
N GLN A 358 -27.45 3.09 1.14
CA GLN A 358 -26.66 2.76 2.33
C GLN A 358 -26.07 4.01 2.99
N SER A 359 -25.56 4.97 2.20
CA SER A 359 -25.09 6.26 2.75
C SER A 359 -26.22 7.02 3.45
N ALA A 360 -27.42 7.07 2.85
CA ALA A 360 -28.59 7.70 3.46
C ALA A 360 -29.08 6.96 4.72
N ALA A 361 -29.11 5.64 4.70
CA ALA A 361 -29.55 4.82 5.84
C ALA A 361 -28.62 4.98 7.05
N LEU A 362 -27.29 5.04 6.83
CA LEU A 362 -26.31 5.30 7.88
C LEU A 362 -26.49 6.70 8.48
N ALA A 363 -26.73 7.71 7.64
CA ALA A 363 -26.89 9.09 8.11
C ALA A 363 -28.19 9.32 8.89
N PHE A 364 -29.33 8.85 8.35
CA PHE A 364 -30.65 9.26 8.85
C PHE A 364 -31.36 8.20 9.68
N GLY A 365 -30.95 6.94 9.60
CA GLY A 365 -31.60 5.85 10.30
C GLY A 365 -33.09 5.74 9.96
N ARG A 366 -33.84 5.12 10.89
CA ARG A 366 -35.29 4.96 10.80
C ARG A 366 -35.82 4.58 12.18
N ALA A 367 -36.63 5.45 12.78
CA ALA A 367 -37.37 5.12 14.00
C ALA A 367 -38.54 4.17 13.67
N GLN A 368 -38.72 3.12 14.48
CA GLN A 368 -39.89 2.24 14.42
C GLN A 368 -40.43 1.95 15.82
N ALA A 369 -41.70 1.56 15.90
CA ALA A 369 -42.33 1.14 17.15
C ALA A 369 -41.67 -0.13 17.74
N GLU A 370 -41.22 -1.04 16.87
CA GLU A 370 -40.50 -2.25 17.26
C GLU A 370 -38.99 -1.96 17.40
N PRO A 371 -38.38 -2.08 18.61
CA PRO A 371 -36.99 -1.67 18.83
C PRO A 371 -35.97 -2.38 17.94
N HIS A 372 -36.18 -3.68 17.66
CA HIS A 372 -35.28 -4.47 16.79
C HIS A 372 -35.24 -3.97 15.34
N ARG A 373 -36.24 -3.20 14.90
CA ARG A 373 -36.35 -2.66 13.53
C ARG A 373 -36.01 -1.17 13.45
N THR A 374 -35.59 -0.59 14.57
CA THR A 374 -35.09 0.79 14.65
C THR A 374 -33.63 0.86 14.21
N PHE A 375 -33.32 1.87 13.42
CA PHE A 375 -31.98 2.20 12.96
C PHE A 375 -31.61 3.56 13.54
N PRO A 376 -30.54 3.68 14.35
CA PRO A 376 -30.24 4.91 15.08
C PRO A 376 -29.85 6.07 14.15
N GLY A 377 -29.31 5.80 12.96
CA GLY A 377 -28.72 6.85 12.12
C GLY A 377 -27.48 7.46 12.77
N ASP A 378 -27.11 8.66 12.34
CA ASP A 378 -25.93 9.41 12.82
C ASP A 378 -24.62 8.60 12.75
N ARG A 379 -24.47 7.81 11.68
CA ARG A 379 -23.27 7.02 11.39
C ARG A 379 -22.56 7.64 10.18
N PRO A 380 -21.33 8.13 10.33
CA PRO A 380 -20.70 8.96 9.32
C PRO A 380 -20.22 8.13 8.13
N SER A 381 -20.42 8.68 6.92
CA SER A 381 -19.81 8.16 5.71
C SER A 381 -19.18 9.27 4.85
N THR A 382 -18.13 8.93 4.10
CA THR A 382 -17.60 9.70 2.98
C THR A 382 -17.95 8.97 1.69
N THR A 383 -18.39 9.67 0.65
CA THR A 383 -18.56 9.06 -0.68
C THR A 383 -17.59 9.69 -1.68
N ILE A 384 -16.67 8.87 -2.20
CA ILE A 384 -15.73 9.24 -3.25
C ILE A 384 -16.33 8.84 -4.59
N LEU A 385 -16.73 9.82 -5.39
CA LEU A 385 -17.26 9.61 -6.74
C LEU A 385 -16.22 9.95 -7.80
N HIS A 386 -16.08 9.09 -8.80
CA HIS A 386 -15.32 9.36 -10.00
C HIS A 386 -16.11 8.99 -11.26
N ARG A 387 -15.65 9.43 -12.44
CA ARG A 387 -16.40 9.27 -13.70
C ARG A 387 -16.56 7.81 -14.11
N GLN A 388 -15.46 7.06 -14.14
CA GLN A 388 -15.36 5.67 -14.58
C GLN A 388 -14.03 5.12 -14.03
N LEU A 389 -13.91 3.80 -13.82
CA LEU A 389 -12.66 3.17 -13.42
C LEU A 389 -11.77 2.87 -14.64
N ASP A 390 -10.93 3.84 -14.99
CA ASP A 390 -9.89 3.73 -16.01
C ASP A 390 -8.48 3.82 -15.39
N PRO A 391 -7.39 3.54 -16.13
CA PRO A 391 -6.04 3.56 -15.57
C PRO A 391 -5.72 4.89 -14.87
N PHE A 392 -6.12 6.02 -15.49
CA PHE A 392 -5.93 7.35 -14.91
C PHE A 392 -6.71 7.51 -13.60
N ALA A 393 -7.98 7.09 -13.55
CA ALA A 393 -8.79 7.16 -12.35
C ALA A 393 -8.23 6.31 -11.21
N LEU A 394 -7.74 5.09 -11.50
CA LEU A 394 -7.11 4.24 -10.49
C LEU A 394 -5.84 4.87 -9.95
N GLY A 395 -4.95 5.38 -10.82
CA GLY A 395 -3.72 6.04 -10.38
C GLY A 395 -4.02 7.26 -9.49
N ARG A 396 -5.05 8.04 -9.85
CA ARG A 396 -5.50 9.19 -9.06
C ARG A 396 -6.10 8.78 -7.71
N LEU A 397 -6.84 7.67 -7.67
CA LEU A 397 -7.45 7.14 -6.44
C LEU A 397 -6.39 6.63 -5.46
N ILE A 398 -5.40 5.87 -5.95
CA ILE A 398 -4.30 5.39 -5.08
C ILE A 398 -3.53 6.57 -4.50
N ALA A 399 -3.14 7.54 -5.34
CA ALA A 399 -2.41 8.73 -4.89
C ALA A 399 -3.20 9.58 -3.88
N LEU A 400 -4.55 9.62 -3.99
CA LEU A 400 -5.40 10.27 -2.98
C LEU A 400 -5.19 9.64 -1.59
N TYR A 401 -5.19 8.30 -1.50
CA TYR A 401 -4.96 7.60 -0.25
C TYR A 401 -3.51 7.73 0.24
N GLU A 402 -2.51 7.72 -0.66
CA GLU A 402 -1.10 7.97 -0.29
C GLU A 402 -0.95 9.34 0.40
N HIS A 403 -1.52 10.41 -0.19
CA HIS A 403 -1.45 11.76 0.37
C HIS A 403 -2.32 11.94 1.63
N LYS A 404 -3.46 11.24 1.74
CA LYS A 404 -4.25 11.17 2.97
C LYS A 404 -3.39 10.60 4.10
N VAL A 405 -2.76 9.45 3.88
CA VAL A 405 -1.92 8.75 4.86
C VAL A 405 -0.74 9.62 5.27
N PHE A 406 -0.05 10.24 4.31
CA PHE A 406 1.02 11.19 4.59
C PHE A 406 0.55 12.36 5.45
N THR A 407 -0.57 13.00 5.09
CA THR A 407 -1.08 14.17 5.82
C THR A 407 -1.43 13.80 7.27
N MET A 408 -2.03 12.62 7.48
CA MET A 408 -2.33 12.12 8.82
C MET A 408 -1.05 11.90 9.65
N GLY A 409 -0.04 11.24 9.07
CA GLY A 409 1.23 11.01 9.74
C GLY A 409 1.99 12.30 10.07
N ALA A 410 1.97 13.28 9.16
CA ALA A 410 2.58 14.59 9.38
C ALA A 410 1.89 15.38 10.52
N ILE A 411 0.58 15.25 10.68
CA ILE A 411 -0.15 15.89 11.78
C ILE A 411 0.17 15.21 13.12
N TRP A 412 0.27 13.88 13.13
CA TRP A 412 0.68 13.10 14.30
C TRP A 412 2.18 13.15 14.59
N ASP A 413 2.98 13.77 13.73
CA ASP A 413 4.44 13.84 13.93
C ASP A 413 5.09 12.45 14.09
N ILE A 414 4.63 11.49 13.27
CA ILE A 414 5.17 10.13 13.21
C ILE A 414 5.92 9.91 11.89
N ASN A 415 6.71 8.85 11.81
CA ASN A 415 7.31 8.42 10.55
C ASN A 415 6.39 7.45 9.80
N SER A 416 5.71 7.92 8.75
CA SER A 416 4.83 7.11 7.91
C SER A 416 5.56 6.11 7.00
N PHE A 417 6.89 6.14 6.96
CA PHE A 417 7.66 5.49 5.90
C PHE A 417 8.63 4.41 6.37
N ASP A 418 8.80 4.23 7.68
CA ASP A 418 9.45 3.05 8.25
C ASP A 418 8.44 1.93 8.57
N GLN A 419 8.95 0.77 9.01
CA GLN A 419 8.14 -0.37 9.44
C GLN A 419 8.89 -1.28 10.44
N PHE A 420 9.55 -0.73 11.45
CA PHE A 420 10.34 -1.52 12.42
C PHE A 420 9.53 -2.61 13.13
N GLY A 421 8.21 -2.45 13.24
CA GLY A 421 7.31 -3.41 13.88
C GLY A 421 7.32 -4.83 13.28
N VAL A 422 7.84 -5.02 12.07
CA VAL A 422 7.91 -6.35 11.43
C VAL A 422 9.20 -7.13 11.74
N GLU A 423 10.21 -6.48 12.33
CA GLU A 423 11.56 -7.06 12.48
C GLU A 423 11.62 -8.16 13.54
N LEU A 424 10.95 -7.96 14.68
CA LEU A 424 10.94 -8.93 15.77
C LEU A 424 10.36 -10.28 15.33
N GLY A 425 9.23 -10.27 14.61
CA GLY A 425 8.62 -11.49 14.09
C GLY A 425 9.53 -12.24 13.13
N LYS A 426 10.25 -11.53 12.25
CA LYS A 426 11.22 -12.13 11.31
C LYS A 426 12.40 -12.77 12.05
N ALA A 427 12.95 -12.09 13.05
CA ALA A 427 14.05 -12.63 13.85
C ALA A 427 13.65 -13.89 14.62
N LEU A 428 12.44 -13.90 15.20
CA LEU A 428 11.90 -15.08 15.89
C LEU A 428 11.63 -16.25 14.93
N ALA A 429 11.06 -15.98 13.75
CA ALA A 429 10.83 -17.02 12.74
C ALA A 429 12.16 -17.65 12.25
N GLN A 430 13.21 -16.84 12.05
CA GLN A 430 14.53 -17.35 11.69
C GLN A 430 15.13 -18.25 12.78
N ARG A 431 14.93 -17.92 14.06
CA ARG A 431 15.35 -18.77 15.19
C ARG A 431 14.54 -20.06 15.31
N LEU A 432 13.25 -20.01 14.97
CA LEU A 432 12.36 -21.17 15.02
C LEU A 432 12.50 -22.09 13.81
N ALA A 433 12.99 -21.62 12.67
CA ALA A 433 13.13 -22.44 11.47
C ALA A 433 14.00 -23.71 11.70
N PRO A 434 15.18 -23.65 12.35
CA PRO A 434 15.93 -24.84 12.78
C PRO A 434 15.14 -25.79 13.68
N VAL A 435 14.36 -25.26 14.64
CA VAL A 435 13.53 -26.04 15.55
C VAL A 435 12.50 -26.87 14.80
N MET A 436 11.86 -26.25 13.81
CA MET A 436 10.86 -26.89 12.95
C MET A 436 11.48 -27.89 11.96
N ARG A 437 12.78 -27.77 11.66
CA ARG A 437 13.52 -28.76 10.87
C ARG A 437 14.04 -29.94 11.69
N GLY A 438 13.83 -29.93 13.01
CA GLY A 438 14.34 -30.96 13.91
C GLY A 438 15.85 -30.88 14.12
N GLU A 439 16.47 -29.71 13.95
CA GLU A 439 17.91 -29.54 14.21
C GLU A 439 18.19 -29.69 15.72
N ASP A 440 19.19 -30.51 16.07
CA ASP A 440 19.49 -30.88 17.46
C ASP A 440 19.84 -29.66 18.33
N GLY A 441 19.23 -29.58 19.52
CA GLY A 441 19.47 -28.51 20.50
C GLY A 441 18.93 -27.13 20.12
N ALA A 442 18.23 -27.01 18.98
CA ALA A 442 17.67 -25.74 18.54
C ALA A 442 16.50 -25.22 19.42
N ASP A 443 15.85 -26.11 20.18
CA ASP A 443 14.72 -25.79 21.06
C ASP A 443 15.12 -25.21 22.43
N ALA A 444 16.43 -25.09 22.70
CA ALA A 444 16.94 -24.50 23.93
C ALA A 444 16.52 -23.02 24.06
N GLY A 445 15.87 -22.68 25.17
CA GLY A 445 15.50 -21.30 25.51
C GLY A 445 14.20 -20.80 24.87
N LEU A 446 13.36 -21.70 24.32
CA LEU A 446 11.99 -21.37 23.98
C LEU A 446 11.14 -21.12 25.23
N ASP A 447 10.16 -20.22 25.12
CA ASP A 447 9.14 -20.05 26.16
C ASP A 447 8.22 -21.29 26.21
N GLN A 448 7.52 -21.47 27.33
CA GLN A 448 6.70 -22.66 27.58
C GLN A 448 5.57 -22.83 26.56
N SER A 449 4.98 -21.74 26.07
CA SER A 449 3.91 -21.81 25.08
C SER A 449 4.46 -22.30 23.75
N THR A 450 5.54 -21.69 23.27
CA THR A 450 6.18 -22.07 22.00
C THR A 450 6.72 -23.51 22.06
N ALA A 451 7.38 -23.89 23.15
CA ALA A 451 7.88 -25.24 23.33
C ALA A 451 6.75 -26.29 23.34
N GLY A 452 5.65 -26.00 24.03
CA GLY A 452 4.47 -26.87 24.05
C GLY A 452 3.84 -27.06 22.66
N LEU A 453 3.77 -26.00 21.86
CA LEU A 453 3.28 -26.07 20.49
C LEU A 453 4.22 -26.89 19.59
N VAL A 454 5.53 -26.68 19.68
CA VAL A 454 6.52 -27.47 18.92
C VAL A 454 6.39 -28.96 19.27
N ALA A 455 6.29 -29.30 20.56
CA ALA A 455 6.10 -30.68 20.99
C ALA A 455 4.81 -31.30 20.42
N ARG A 456 3.70 -30.55 20.45
CA ARG A 456 2.43 -30.99 19.89
C ARG A 456 2.49 -31.16 18.37
N ILE A 457 3.19 -30.28 17.65
CA ILE A 457 3.38 -30.41 16.20
C ILE A 457 4.15 -31.69 15.88
N ARG A 458 5.27 -31.95 16.57
CA ARG A 458 6.07 -33.17 16.40
C ARG A 458 5.22 -34.43 16.65
N GLU A 459 4.38 -34.42 17.69
CA GLU A 459 3.45 -35.53 17.98
C GLU A 459 2.42 -35.76 16.85
N LEU A 460 1.98 -34.70 16.18
CA LEU A 460 1.02 -34.79 15.06
C LEU A 460 1.68 -35.23 13.74
N GLU A 461 2.98 -34.98 13.57
CA GLU A 461 3.74 -35.37 12.37
C GLU A 461 4.11 -36.86 12.36
N GLY A 462 4.19 -37.49 13.53
CA GLY A 462 4.47 -38.92 13.69
C GLY A 462 5.87 -39.19 14.23
#